data_AF-A0A538DVA8-F1
#
_entry.id   AF-A0A538DVA8-F1
#
_cell.length_a   1.000
_cell.length_b   1.000
_cell.length_c   1.000
_cell.angle_alpha   90.00
_cell.angle_beta   90.00
_cell.angle_gamma   90.00
#
_symmetry.space_group_name_H-M   'P 1'
#
loop_
_entity.id
_entity.type
_entity.pdbx_description
1 polymer ?
#
loop_
_entity_poly.entity_id
_entity_poly.type
_entity_poly.pdbx_seq_one_letter_code
_entity_poly.pdbx_strand_id
1 'polypeptide(L)' 'MIGDPTNNRRLLIHFWGGVEPCYGVEVRVVETSTDVKVTVLGGTPPDARDKACVALAKYYEASVDLKSPLGTRTIVVMK' A
#
# COMPACT_ATOMS: atom_id res chain seq x y z
N MET A 1 2.89 -3.80 7.30
CA MET A 1 3.59 -2.54 6.99
C MET A 1 4.75 -2.43 7.93
N ILE A 2 5.93 -2.05 7.44
CA ILE A 2 7.16 -1.95 8.22
C ILE A 2 8.03 -0.83 7.65
N GLY A 3 8.77 -0.12 8.51
CA GLY A 3 9.80 0.81 8.04
C GLY A 3 10.93 0.05 7.34
N ASP A 4 11.48 0.61 6.27
CA ASP A 4 12.63 0.01 5.60
C ASP A 4 13.86 0.05 6.54
N PRO A 5 14.49 -1.11 6.86
CA PRO A 5 15.62 -1.15 7.77
C PRO A 5 16.87 -0.45 7.22
N THR A 6 16.94 -0.24 5.90
CA THR A 6 18.05 0.43 5.22
C THR A 6 17.77 1.92 4.97
N ASN A 7 16.50 2.35 5.05
CA ASN A 7 16.10 3.73 4.81
C ASN A 7 14.96 4.16 5.76
N ASN A 8 15.30 4.98 6.74
CA ASN A 8 14.33 5.45 7.74
C ASN A 8 13.24 6.39 7.19
N ARG A 9 13.29 6.79 5.92
CA ARG A 9 12.26 7.59 5.24
C ARG A 9 11.42 6.75 4.28
N ARG A 10 11.53 5.42 4.31
CA ARG A 10 10.76 4.54 3.43
C ARG A 10 9.88 3.60 4.23
N LEU A 11 8.63 3.46 3.79
CA LEU A 11 7.67 2.51 4.34
C LEU A 11 7.40 1.40 3.32
N LEU A 12 7.54 0.15 3.76
CA LEU A 12 7.19 -1.03 3.00
C LEU A 12 5.79 -1.51 3.41
N ILE A 13 4.92 -1.67 2.41
CA ILE A 13 3.51 -2.02 2.58
C ILE A 13 3.28 -3.36 1.92
N HIS A 14 3.05 -4.35 2.75
CA HIS A 14 2.70 -5.70 2.33
C HIS A 14 1.20 -5.93 2.41
N PHE A 15 0.62 -6.48 1.35
CA PHE A 15 -0.81 -6.74 1.28
C PHE A 15 -1.12 -7.84 0.26
N TRP A 16 -2.32 -8.42 0.37
CA TRP A 16 -2.87 -9.34 -0.62
C TRP A 16 -3.83 -8.59 -1.55
N GLY A 17 -3.82 -8.93 -2.83
CA GLY A 17 -4.73 -8.38 -3.85
C GLY A 17 -5.01 -9.39 -4.95
N GLY A 18 -5.87 -9.02 -5.91
CA GLY A 18 -6.05 -9.80 -7.13
C GLY A 18 -4.84 -9.70 -8.07
N VAL A 19 -4.87 -10.44 -9.17
CA VAL A 19 -3.78 -10.49 -10.16
C VAL A 19 -3.95 -9.39 -11.21
N GLU A 20 -2.87 -8.70 -11.60
CA GLU A 20 -2.91 -7.73 -12.71
C GLU A 20 -3.22 -8.42 -14.05
N PRO A 21 -3.91 -7.74 -15.00
CA PRO A 21 -4.40 -6.36 -14.94
C PRO A 21 -5.78 -6.22 -14.26
N CYS A 22 -6.33 -7.31 -13.71
CA CYS A 22 -7.69 -7.34 -13.16
C CYS A 22 -7.85 -6.69 -11.78
N TYR A 23 -6.75 -6.32 -11.15
CA TYR A 23 -6.73 -5.69 -9.84
C TYR A 23 -5.75 -4.53 -9.84
N GLY A 24 -6.26 -3.34 -9.55
CA GLY A 24 -5.48 -2.13 -9.34
C GLY A 24 -5.38 -1.82 -7.86
N VAL A 25 -4.33 -1.11 -7.48
CA VAL A 25 -4.07 -0.69 -6.11
C VAL A 25 -3.70 0.78 -6.10
N GLU A 26 -4.30 1.53 -5.17
CA GLU A 26 -3.92 2.88 -4.82
C GLU A 26 -3.51 2.92 -3.35
N VAL A 27 -2.31 3.44 -3.08
CA VAL A 27 -1.82 3.66 -1.72
C VAL A 27 -1.85 5.15 -1.41
N ARG A 28 -2.52 5.52 -0.32
CA ARG A 28 -2.56 6.90 0.19
C ARG A 28 -1.87 6.98 1.54
N VAL A 29 -1.01 8.00 1.70
CA VAL A 29 -0.30 8.25 2.94
C VAL A 29 -0.54 9.68 3.41
N VAL A 30 -0.95 9.81 4.68
CA VAL A 30 -1.10 11.08 5.38
C VAL A 30 -0.15 11.09 6.56
N GLU A 31 0.81 12.01 6.56
CA GLU A 31 1.81 12.15 7.61
C GLU A 31 1.45 13.28 8.59
N THR A 32 1.68 13.02 9.86
CA THR A 32 1.66 13.99 10.95
C THR A 32 2.98 13.92 11.72
N SER A 33 3.12 14.73 12.78
CA SER A 33 4.30 14.69 13.66
C SER A 33 4.42 13.37 14.42
N THR A 34 3.31 12.68 14.70
CA THR A 34 3.25 11.46 15.53
C THR A 34 2.87 10.22 14.77
N ASP A 35 2.14 10.37 13.66
CA ASP A 35 1.51 9.26 12.95
C ASP A 35 1.77 9.30 11.44
N VAL A 36 1.92 8.11 10.86
CA VAL A 36 1.88 7.86 9.42
C VAL A 36 0.63 7.03 9.15
N LYS A 37 -0.41 7.68 8.61
CA LYS A 37 -1.68 7.03 8.30
C LYS A 37 -1.67 6.51 6.87
N VAL A 38 -1.92 5.23 6.70
CA VAL A 38 -1.85 4.55 5.40
C VAL A 38 -3.19 3.94 5.04
N THR A 39 -3.68 4.23 3.84
CA THR A 39 -4.86 3.59 3.24
C THR A 39 -4.41 2.81 2.01
N VAL A 40 -4.82 1.56 1.89
CA VAL A 40 -4.62 0.73 0.69
C VAL A 40 -5.98 0.45 0.10
N LEU A 41 -6.27 1.06 -1.05
CA LEU A 41 -7.50 0.83 -1.81
C LEU A 41 -7.17 -0.13 -2.95
N GLY A 42 -7.89 -1.24 -3.02
CA GLY A 42 -7.71 -2.22 -4.09
C GLY A 42 -9.04 -2.61 -4.72
N GLY A 43 -9.03 -2.95 -6.00
CA GLY A 43 -10.24 -3.37 -6.70
C GLY A 43 -10.05 -3.52 -8.20
N THR A 44 -11.13 -3.85 -8.90
CA THR A 44 -11.11 -4.02 -10.36
C THR A 44 -11.10 -2.66 -11.05
N PRO A 45 -10.07 -2.33 -11.83
CA PRO A 45 -10.01 -1.07 -12.55
C PRO A 45 -11.07 -1.03 -13.66
N PRO A 46 -11.54 0.15 -14.10
CA PRO A 46 -12.62 0.27 -15.08
C PRO A 46 -12.36 -0.49 -16.39
N ASP A 47 -11.10 -0.52 -16.85
CA ASP A 47 -10.68 -1.17 -18.09
C ASP A 47 -10.62 -2.71 -18.00
N ALA A 48 -10.83 -3.28 -16.81
CA ALA A 48 -10.81 -4.73 -16.58
C ALA A 48 -12.17 -5.35 -16.23
N ARG A 49 -13.26 -4.56 -16.19
CA ARG A 49 -14.60 -5.05 -15.78
C ARG A 49 -15.16 -6.14 -16.69
N ASP A 50 -14.86 -6.06 -17.98
CA ASP A 50 -15.36 -7.00 -18.99
C ASP A 50 -14.31 -8.05 -19.39
N LYS A 51 -13.24 -8.20 -18.61
CA LYS A 51 -12.16 -9.17 -18.87
C LYS A 51 -12.39 -10.44 -18.05
N ALA A 52 -11.96 -11.58 -18.60
CA ALA A 52 -11.88 -12.81 -17.83
C ALA A 52 -10.77 -12.69 -16.79
N CYS A 53 -11.14 -12.69 -15.51
CA CYS A 53 -10.22 -12.51 -14.39
C CYS A 53 -10.13 -13.78 -13.55
N VAL A 54 -8.91 -14.15 -13.15
CA VAL A 54 -8.67 -15.30 -12.28
C VAL A 54 -8.98 -14.95 -10.83
N ALA A 55 -9.63 -15.87 -10.11
CA ALA A 55 -9.90 -15.74 -8.68
C ALA A 55 -8.70 -16.21 -7.84
N LEU A 56 -7.57 -15.53 -8.00
CA LEU A 56 -6.33 -15.80 -7.26
C LEU A 56 -5.92 -14.59 -6.43
N ALA A 57 -5.50 -14.84 -5.19
CA ALA A 57 -4.85 -13.85 -4.35
C ALA A 57 -3.34 -13.86 -4.61
N LYS A 58 -2.76 -12.69 -4.87
CA LYS A 58 -1.33 -12.48 -5.02
C LYS A 58 -0.84 -11.55 -3.89
N TYR A 59 0.32 -11.88 -3.34
CA TYR A 59 0.98 -11.06 -2.34
C TYR A 59 1.81 -9.97 -3.02
N TYR A 60 1.69 -8.75 -2.54
CA TYR A 60 2.37 -7.58 -3.09
C TYR A 60 3.16 -6.85 -2.02
N GLU A 61 4.19 -6.16 -2.48
CA GLU A 61 4.92 -5.15 -1.76
C GLU A 61 4.82 -3.83 -2.53
N ALA A 62 4.40 -2.77 -1.85
CA ALA A 62 4.54 -1.40 -2.31
C ALA A 62 5.54 -0.66 -1.40
N SER A 63 6.28 0.27 -1.97
CA SER A 63 7.14 1.17 -1.20
C SER A 63 6.63 2.60 -1.32
N VAL A 64 6.65 3.34 -0.22
CA VAL A 64 6.27 4.76 -0.19
C VAL A 64 7.36 5.55 0.50
N ASP A 65 7.76 6.66 -0.13
CA ASP A 65 8.68 7.61 0.45
C ASP A 65 7.94 8.59 1.37
N LEU A 66 8.47 8.76 2.58
CA LEU A 66 7.95 9.64 3.61
C LEU A 66 8.64 11.01 3.53
N LYS A 67 7.87 12.07 3.79
CA LYS A 67 8.36 13.46 3.85
C LYS A 67 9.36 13.66 4.99
N SER A 68 9.20 12.90 6.08
CA SER A 68 10.09 12.92 7.24
C SER A 68 10.49 11.50 7.67
N PRO A 69 11.56 11.30 8.45
CA PRO A 69 11.96 9.98 8.95
C PRO A 69 10.87 9.34 9.82
N LEU A 70 10.63 8.03 9.69
CA LEU A 70 9.65 7.27 10.47
C LEU A 70 9.92 7.40 11.98
N GLY A 71 11.16 7.15 12.41
CA GLY A 71 11.57 7.34 13.81
C GLY A 71 10.67 6.58 14.78
N THR A 72 10.09 7.30 15.75
CA THR A 72 9.15 6.77 16.75
C THR A 72 7.68 6.99 16.36
N ARG A 73 7.40 7.45 15.14
CA ARG A 73 6.03 7.69 14.68
C ARG A 73 5.27 6.37 14.55
N THR A 74 3.99 6.40 14.90
CA THR A 74 3.12 5.23 14.84
C THR A 74 2.56 5.06 13.42
N ILE A 75 2.59 3.83 12.90
CA ILE A 75 1.94 3.50 11.63
C ILE A 75 0.49 3.13 11.93
N VAL A 76 -0.45 3.85 11.33
CA VAL A 76 -1.88 3.61 11.49
C VAL A 76 -2.46 3.14 10.16
N VAL A 77 -3.03 1.94 10.15
CA VAL A 77 -3.74 1.41 8.98
C VAL A 77 -5.17 1.92 9.01
N MET A 78 -5.55 2.67 7.98
CA MET A 78 -6.91 3.12 7.76
C MET A 78 -7.66 2.07 6.93
N LYS A 79 -8.89 1.78 7.32
CA LYS A 79 -9.79 0.83 6.65
C LYS A 79 -10.74 1.57 5.72
#